data_AF-A0A7K2W537-F1
#
_entry.id   AF-A0A7K2W537-F1
#
_cell.length_a   1.000
_cell.length_b   1.000
_cell.length_c   1.000
_cell.angle_alpha   90.00
_cell.angle_beta   90.00
_cell.angle_gamma   90.00
#
_symmetry.space_group_name_H-M   'P 1'
#
loop_
_entity.id
_entity.type
_entity.pdbx_description
1 polymer ?
#
loop_
_entity_poly.entity_id
_entity_poly.type
_entity_poly.pdbx_seq_one_letter_code
_entity_poly.pdbx_strand_id
1 'polypeptide(L)'
;MPQRRLVTGRSQEPRRRFAEELRKLRLEKGDSLRQLGERLGWDWSLFGKMEKGETLGGPEVVQALDQYYGTPGLLLALWELARGDHTQFREQYRRYMALEAEATSLWHFAVSVLPGLLQTPGYAREVLAAGGLKGEELERQVEARVGRREVLEGEDAPPFRTILSEAVLRTRLRARGAWREQLEYLAGVAERPGVTVHVLPFSAGPYGLDSTDVWFLRMSGGLTVAYTENAHRGELIQEDGSVERLQRAYDAVRDMAMSPAESRKFILRMLEEVPCDPTPSTP
;
A
#
# COMPACT_ATOMS: atom_id res chain seq x y z
N MET A 1 -25.91 -18.47 0.70
CA MET A 1 -24.98 -19.13 1.64
C MET A 1 -25.49 -18.85 3.06
N PRO A 2 -25.85 -19.86 3.86
CA PRO A 2 -26.31 -19.61 5.24
C PRO A 2 -25.16 -18.96 6.04
N GLN A 3 -25.48 -17.92 6.83
CA GLN A 3 -24.52 -17.31 7.75
C GLN A 3 -23.96 -18.40 8.67
N ARG A 4 -22.64 -18.64 8.62
CA ARG A 4 -21.96 -19.56 9.53
C ARG A 4 -22.24 -19.10 10.96
N ARG A 5 -22.98 -19.91 11.73
CA ARG A 5 -23.10 -19.71 13.18
C ARG A 5 -21.72 -19.82 13.80
N LEU A 6 -21.34 -18.82 14.60
CA LEU A 6 -20.06 -18.77 15.31
C LEU A 6 -20.03 -19.87 16.37
N VAL A 7 -19.11 -20.84 16.25
CA VAL A 7 -18.99 -21.97 17.18
C VAL A 7 -18.50 -21.53 18.57
N THR A 8 -17.73 -20.45 18.66
CA THR A 8 -17.07 -20.04 19.91
C THR A 8 -17.48 -18.65 20.42
N GLY A 9 -18.32 -17.90 19.68
CA GLY A 9 -18.63 -16.50 19.97
C GLY A 9 -17.44 -15.53 19.84
N ARG A 10 -16.28 -16.01 19.36
CA ARG A 10 -15.03 -15.25 19.21
C ARG A 10 -14.83 -14.81 17.76
N SER A 11 -14.00 -13.78 17.53
CA SER A 11 -13.76 -13.25 16.19
C SER A 11 -13.24 -14.32 15.23
N GLN A 12 -13.68 -14.30 13.97
CA GLN A 12 -13.13 -15.16 12.92
C GLN A 12 -11.96 -14.49 12.17
N GLU A 13 -11.66 -13.22 12.47
CA GLU A 13 -10.54 -12.48 11.91
C GLU A 13 -9.26 -12.84 12.69
N PRO A 14 -8.25 -13.48 12.07
CA PRO A 14 -7.04 -13.97 12.73
C PRO A 14 -6.35 -12.98 13.68
N ARG A 15 -6.14 -11.72 13.27
CA ARG A 15 -5.52 -10.69 14.13
C ARG A 15 -6.36 -10.39 15.37
N ARG A 16 -7.65 -10.12 15.16
CA ARG A 16 -8.58 -9.80 16.24
C ARG A 16 -8.73 -10.99 17.18
N ARG A 17 -8.75 -12.21 16.63
CA ARG A 17 -8.76 -13.46 17.38
C ARG A 17 -7.53 -13.60 18.28
N PHE A 18 -6.34 -13.30 17.75
CA PHE A 18 -5.09 -13.29 18.51
C PHE A 18 -5.10 -12.24 19.62
N ALA A 19 -5.46 -11.00 19.31
CA ALA A 19 -5.53 -9.90 20.28
C ALA A 19 -6.55 -10.17 21.41
N GLU A 20 -7.75 -10.68 21.06
CA GLU A 20 -8.78 -11.08 22.01
C GLU A 20 -8.27 -12.19 22.94
N GLU A 21 -7.55 -13.18 22.42
CA GLU A 21 -7.06 -14.29 23.24
C GLU A 21 -5.91 -13.86 24.17
N LEU A 22 -5.01 -12.97 23.73
CA LEU A 22 -4.00 -12.36 24.60
C LEU A 22 -4.64 -11.61 25.76
N ARG A 23 -5.59 -10.73 25.47
CA ARG A 23 -6.30 -9.93 26.48
C ARG A 23 -7.04 -10.82 27.47
N LYS A 24 -7.69 -11.87 26.96
CA LYS A 24 -8.40 -12.85 27.77
C LYS A 24 -7.44 -13.55 28.75
N LEU A 25 -6.34 -14.12 28.25
CA LEU A 25 -5.36 -14.84 29.08
C LEU A 25 -4.76 -13.94 30.16
N ARG A 26 -4.45 -12.68 29.84
CA ARG A 26 -3.96 -11.72 30.82
C ARG A 26 -4.99 -11.46 31.93
N LEU A 27 -6.25 -11.24 31.55
CA LEU A 27 -7.33 -10.99 32.50
C LEU A 27 -7.65 -12.20 33.37
N GLU A 28 -7.64 -13.41 32.81
CA GLU A 28 -7.83 -14.66 33.56
C GLU A 28 -6.71 -14.91 34.57
N LYS A 29 -5.48 -14.49 34.24
CA LYS A 29 -4.32 -14.56 35.16
C LYS A 29 -4.29 -13.42 36.18
N GLY A 30 -5.08 -12.36 35.97
CA GLY A 30 -5.21 -11.20 36.87
C GLY A 30 -4.08 -10.17 36.76
N ASP A 31 -3.27 -10.22 35.69
CA ASP A 31 -2.12 -9.32 35.56
C ASP A 31 -2.49 -7.98 34.92
N SER A 32 -1.92 -6.90 35.43
CA SER A 32 -1.86 -5.63 34.69
C SER A 32 -0.83 -5.71 33.56
N LEU A 33 -0.97 -4.84 32.54
CA LEU A 33 0.02 -4.74 31.47
C LEU A 33 1.44 -4.42 31.99
N ARG A 34 1.54 -3.62 33.06
CA ARG A 34 2.83 -3.29 33.70
C ARG A 34 3.47 -4.51 34.36
N GLN A 35 2.70 -5.27 35.13
CA GLN A 35 3.18 -6.52 35.74
C GLN A 35 3.60 -7.54 34.69
N LEU A 36 2.86 -7.64 33.58
CA LEU A 36 3.25 -8.49 32.45
C LEU A 36 4.57 -8.00 31.82
N GLY A 37 4.70 -6.68 31.63
CA GLY A 37 5.93 -5.98 31.24
C GLY A 37 7.14 -6.41 32.06
N GLU A 38 7.04 -6.22 33.37
CA GLU A 38 8.09 -6.54 34.34
C GLU A 38 8.45 -8.02 34.37
N ARG A 39 7.44 -8.92 34.29
CA ARG A 39 7.67 -10.36 34.33
C ARG A 39 8.35 -10.91 33.09
N LEU A 40 8.03 -10.35 31.93
CA LEU A 40 8.57 -10.83 30.65
C LEU A 40 9.79 -10.04 30.17
N GLY A 41 10.04 -8.85 30.71
CA GLY A 41 11.19 -8.02 30.33
C GLY A 41 10.96 -7.19 29.06
N TRP A 42 9.70 -6.91 28.71
CA TRP A 42 9.33 -6.02 27.60
C TRP A 42 8.56 -4.80 28.09
N ASP A 43 8.58 -3.72 27.30
CA ASP A 43 7.81 -2.51 27.61
C ASP A 43 6.30 -2.82 27.61
N TRP A 44 5.59 -2.40 28.65
CA TRP A 44 4.17 -2.70 28.83
C TRP A 44 3.28 -2.13 27.71
N SER A 45 3.72 -1.06 27.03
CA SER A 45 2.98 -0.47 25.92
C SER A 45 2.96 -1.41 24.70
N LEU A 46 3.97 -2.26 24.53
CA LEU A 46 3.97 -3.30 23.50
C LEU A 46 2.77 -4.24 23.68
N PHE A 47 2.59 -4.77 24.89
CA PHE A 47 1.46 -5.65 25.21
C PHE A 47 0.11 -4.94 25.05
N GLY A 48 0.04 -3.65 25.42
CA GLY A 48 -1.14 -2.82 25.17
C GLY A 48 -1.48 -2.70 23.68
N LYS A 49 -0.49 -2.47 22.81
CA LYS A 49 -0.66 -2.43 21.36
C LYS A 49 -1.05 -3.82 20.81
N MET A 50 -0.49 -4.89 21.34
CA MET A 50 -0.83 -6.27 20.95
C MET A 50 -2.29 -6.62 21.28
N GLU A 51 -2.78 -6.28 22.47
CA GLU A 51 -4.17 -6.52 22.88
C GLU A 51 -5.19 -5.66 22.15
N LYS A 52 -4.77 -4.52 21.59
CA LYS A 52 -5.60 -3.69 20.70
C LYS A 52 -5.55 -4.13 19.25
N GLY A 53 -4.67 -5.08 18.90
CA GLY A 53 -4.45 -5.52 17.52
C GLY A 53 -3.62 -4.55 16.66
N GLU A 54 -3.00 -3.54 17.27
CA GLU A 54 -2.16 -2.54 16.58
C GLU A 54 -0.81 -3.11 16.13
N THR A 55 -0.30 -4.14 16.83
CA THR A 55 0.89 -4.91 16.44
C THR A 55 0.72 -6.38 16.80
N LEU A 56 1.43 -7.27 16.11
CA LEU A 56 1.45 -8.70 16.46
C LEU A 56 2.60 -9.06 17.41
N GLY A 57 3.55 -8.15 17.63
CA GLY A 57 4.82 -8.47 18.26
C GLY A 57 5.71 -9.38 17.39
N GLY A 58 6.98 -9.50 17.79
CA GLY A 58 7.91 -10.45 17.20
C GLY A 58 7.66 -11.87 17.69
N PRO A 59 8.12 -12.91 16.97
CA PRO A 59 7.92 -14.30 17.36
C PRO A 59 8.48 -14.62 18.76
N GLU A 60 9.56 -13.95 19.18
CA GLU A 60 10.18 -14.14 20.50
C GLU A 60 9.26 -13.70 21.63
N VAL A 61 8.58 -12.56 21.46
CA VAL A 61 7.62 -12.02 22.43
C VAL A 61 6.43 -12.96 22.57
N VAL A 62 5.94 -13.48 21.44
CA VAL A 62 4.80 -14.39 21.41
C VAL A 62 5.16 -15.73 22.03
N GLN A 63 6.35 -16.25 21.77
CA GLN A 63 6.85 -17.47 22.41
C GLN A 63 6.97 -17.32 23.92
N ALA A 64 7.43 -16.17 24.40
CA ALA A 64 7.48 -15.87 25.84
C ALA A 64 6.08 -15.81 26.46
N LEU A 65 5.12 -15.16 25.79
CA LEU A 65 3.71 -15.12 26.22
C LEU A 65 3.10 -16.54 26.27
N ASP A 66 3.39 -17.36 25.27
CA ASP A 66 2.90 -18.73 25.16
C ASP A 66 3.39 -19.62 26.31
N GLN A 67 4.68 -19.51 26.65
CA GLN A 67 5.26 -20.16 27.82
C GLN A 67 4.66 -19.61 29.12
N TYR A 68 4.52 -18.29 29.21
CA TYR A 68 4.03 -17.62 30.41
C TYR A 68 2.58 -17.99 30.74
N TYR A 69 1.71 -18.05 29.74
CA TYR A 69 0.31 -18.44 29.92
C TYR A 69 0.10 -19.95 29.92
N GLY A 70 1.13 -20.75 29.64
CA GLY A 70 1.03 -22.20 29.59
C GLY A 70 0.12 -22.68 28.45
N THR A 71 0.21 -22.05 27.28
CA THR A 71 -0.64 -22.32 26.11
C THR A 71 0.13 -22.99 24.98
N PRO A 72 0.91 -24.06 25.21
CA PRO A 72 1.97 -24.51 24.30
C PRO A 72 1.50 -24.64 22.84
N GLY A 73 2.08 -23.81 21.99
CA GLY A 73 1.85 -23.72 20.55
C GLY A 73 0.60 -22.93 20.14
N LEU A 74 -0.33 -22.62 21.04
CA LEU A 74 -1.59 -21.98 20.70
C LEU A 74 -1.40 -20.51 20.30
N LEU A 75 -0.69 -19.71 21.10
CA LEU A 75 -0.48 -18.29 20.77
C LEU A 75 0.41 -18.14 19.56
N LEU A 76 1.40 -19.02 19.40
CA LEU A 76 2.23 -19.08 18.20
C LEU A 76 1.40 -19.43 16.96
N ALA A 77 0.53 -20.45 17.01
CA ALA A 77 -0.34 -20.80 15.89
C ALA A 77 -1.32 -19.67 15.53
N LEU A 78 -1.92 -19.01 16.53
CA LEU A 78 -2.78 -17.84 16.31
C LEU A 78 -2.00 -16.66 15.71
N TRP A 79 -0.77 -16.44 16.15
CA TRP A 79 0.12 -15.42 15.59
C TRP A 79 0.51 -15.73 14.15
N GLU A 80 0.82 -16.99 13.80
CA GLU A 80 1.12 -17.39 12.43
C GLU A 80 -0.07 -17.18 11.49
N LEU A 81 -1.27 -17.55 11.94
CA LEU A 81 -2.52 -17.28 11.21
C LEU A 81 -2.76 -15.78 11.07
N ALA A 82 -2.54 -15.00 12.14
CA ALA A 82 -2.68 -13.55 12.13
C ALA A 82 -1.65 -12.85 11.24
N ARG A 83 -0.43 -13.39 11.14
CA ARG A 83 0.65 -12.91 10.28
C ARG A 83 0.40 -13.25 8.81
N GLY A 84 -0.14 -14.43 8.53
CA GLY A 84 -0.50 -14.88 7.17
C GLY A 84 -1.83 -14.32 6.66
N ASP A 85 -2.54 -13.54 7.46
CA ASP A 85 -3.84 -13.01 7.11
C ASP A 85 -3.75 -11.84 6.12
N HIS A 86 -4.01 -12.13 4.84
CA HIS A 86 -4.07 -11.16 3.75
C HIS A 86 -5.22 -10.14 3.89
N THR A 87 -6.17 -10.32 4.81
CA THR A 87 -7.23 -9.32 5.03
C THR A 87 -6.69 -8.01 5.59
N GLN A 88 -5.55 -8.01 6.29
CA GLN A 88 -4.92 -6.77 6.77
C GLN A 88 -4.47 -5.89 5.62
N PHE A 89 -3.93 -6.47 4.53
CA PHE A 89 -3.58 -5.69 3.36
C PHE A 89 -4.81 -4.93 2.84
N ARG A 90 -5.96 -5.62 2.76
CA ARG A 90 -7.24 -5.01 2.36
C ARG A 90 -7.73 -3.96 3.36
N GLU A 91 -7.57 -4.18 4.66
CA GLU A 91 -8.00 -3.22 5.69
C GLU A 91 -7.12 -1.96 5.69
N GLN A 92 -5.80 -2.11 5.70
CA GLN A 92 -4.85 -0.99 5.64
C GLN A 92 -5.02 -0.21 4.34
N TYR A 93 -5.20 -0.90 3.23
CA TYR A 93 -5.49 -0.28 1.95
C TYR A 93 -6.84 0.46 1.98
N ARG A 94 -7.89 -0.08 2.62
CA ARG A 94 -9.17 0.65 2.82
C ARG A 94 -9.01 1.89 3.70
N ARG A 95 -8.19 1.84 4.75
CA ARG A 95 -7.91 3.00 5.61
C ARG A 95 -7.14 4.07 4.84
N TYR A 96 -6.13 3.66 4.07
CA TYR A 96 -5.44 4.53 3.13
C TYR A 96 -6.44 5.18 2.17
N MET A 97 -7.33 4.39 1.57
CA MET A 97 -8.34 4.89 0.63
C MET A 97 -9.26 5.95 1.21
N ALA A 98 -9.70 5.77 2.46
CA ALA A 98 -10.52 6.77 3.15
C ALA A 98 -9.74 8.08 3.36
N LEU A 99 -8.46 7.98 3.70
CA LEU A 99 -7.59 9.15 3.87
C LEU A 99 -7.24 9.81 2.52
N GLU A 100 -7.07 9.04 1.44
CA GLU A 100 -6.81 9.53 0.08
C GLU A 100 -7.94 10.45 -0.40
N ALA A 101 -9.19 10.07 -0.11
CA ALA A 101 -10.37 10.86 -0.47
C ALA A 101 -10.50 12.18 0.30
N GLU A 102 -9.88 12.29 1.48
CA GLU A 102 -9.92 13.49 2.34
C GLU A 102 -8.60 14.28 2.31
N ALA A 103 -7.62 13.84 1.52
CA ALA A 103 -6.30 14.44 1.47
C ALA A 103 -6.32 15.80 0.76
N THR A 104 -5.63 16.77 1.35
CA THR A 104 -5.43 18.12 0.79
C THR A 104 -4.23 18.21 -0.15
N SER A 105 -3.33 17.22 -0.12
CA SER A 105 -2.23 17.05 -1.08
C SER A 105 -1.70 15.63 -1.03
N LEU A 106 -1.21 15.13 -2.18
CA LEU A 106 -0.73 13.77 -2.36
C LEU A 106 0.68 13.77 -2.97
N TRP A 107 1.58 12.95 -2.43
CA TRP A 107 2.92 12.72 -3.01
C TRP A 107 3.25 11.25 -3.09
N HIS A 108 3.44 10.72 -4.29
CA HIS A 108 3.68 9.30 -4.51
C HIS A 108 5.07 9.05 -5.09
N PHE A 109 5.74 8.02 -4.60
CA PHE A 109 6.89 7.40 -5.27
C PHE A 109 6.52 5.98 -5.66
N ALA A 110 6.76 5.65 -6.94
CA ALA A 110 6.47 4.34 -7.52
C ALA A 110 7.74 3.73 -8.11
N VAL A 111 8.07 2.53 -7.63
CA VAL A 111 9.25 1.75 -8.02
C VAL A 111 8.99 0.93 -9.27
N SER A 112 7.85 0.25 -9.37
CA SER A 112 7.63 -0.75 -10.43
C SER A 112 6.24 -0.78 -11.05
N VAL A 113 5.24 -0.19 -10.39
CA VAL A 113 3.85 -0.16 -10.87
C VAL A 113 3.33 1.27 -10.80
N LEU A 114 2.57 1.71 -11.81
CA LEU A 114 1.96 3.04 -11.77
C LEU A 114 1.06 3.19 -10.53
N PRO A 115 1.06 4.34 -9.84
CA PRO A 115 0.07 4.63 -8.81
C PRO A 115 -1.35 4.44 -9.36
N GLY A 116 -2.26 3.88 -8.58
CA GLY A 116 -3.60 3.56 -9.07
C GLY A 116 -4.40 4.74 -9.61
N LEU A 117 -4.14 5.96 -9.11
CA LEU A 117 -4.69 7.22 -9.62
C LEU A 117 -4.25 7.54 -11.07
N LEU A 118 -3.23 6.84 -11.57
CA LEU A 118 -2.66 7.03 -12.91
C LEU A 118 -2.91 5.83 -13.83
N GLN A 119 -3.63 4.79 -13.40
CA GLN A 119 -3.76 3.53 -14.15
C GLN A 119 -5.02 3.49 -15.02
N THR A 120 -4.90 3.29 -16.34
CA THR A 120 -5.98 2.98 -17.30
C THR A 120 -6.74 1.69 -16.94
N PRO A 121 -7.98 1.47 -17.41
CA PRO A 121 -8.69 0.23 -17.13
C PRO A 121 -7.92 -0.99 -17.65
N GLY A 122 -7.26 -0.87 -18.80
CA GLY A 122 -6.37 -1.89 -19.35
C GLY A 122 -5.19 -2.20 -18.42
N TYR A 123 -4.52 -1.17 -17.89
CA TYR A 123 -3.41 -1.35 -16.95
C TYR A 123 -3.86 -1.98 -15.63
N ALA A 124 -4.92 -1.44 -15.02
CA ALA A 124 -5.47 -1.95 -13.78
C ALA A 124 -5.85 -3.43 -13.91
N ARG A 125 -6.48 -3.82 -15.02
CA ARG A 125 -6.88 -5.21 -15.29
C ARG A 125 -5.68 -6.15 -15.37
N GLU A 126 -4.64 -5.80 -16.13
CA GLU A 126 -3.45 -6.66 -16.26
C GLU A 126 -2.70 -6.82 -14.94
N VAL A 127 -2.50 -5.72 -14.20
CA VAL A 127 -1.79 -5.77 -12.91
C VAL A 127 -2.57 -6.58 -11.88
N LEU A 128 -3.89 -6.37 -11.78
CA LEU A 128 -4.74 -7.12 -10.84
C LEU A 128 -4.83 -8.61 -11.21
N ALA A 129 -4.88 -8.94 -12.50
CA ALA A 129 -4.86 -10.31 -12.98
C ALA A 129 -3.51 -11.00 -12.69
N ALA A 130 -2.39 -10.28 -12.83
CA ALA A 130 -1.07 -10.78 -12.46
C ALA A 130 -0.96 -11.07 -10.94
N GLY A 131 -1.68 -10.30 -10.11
CA GLY A 131 -1.87 -10.56 -8.69
C GLY A 131 -2.82 -11.72 -8.35
N GLY A 132 -3.38 -12.41 -9.35
CA GLY A 132 -4.20 -13.61 -9.19
C GLY A 132 -5.72 -13.39 -9.16
N LEU A 133 -6.21 -12.16 -9.34
CA LEU A 133 -7.65 -11.90 -9.43
C LEU A 133 -8.23 -12.38 -10.77
N LYS A 134 -9.47 -12.89 -10.75
CA LYS A 134 -10.15 -13.45 -11.91
C LYS A 134 -11.67 -13.18 -11.86
N GLY A 135 -12.31 -13.28 -13.03
CA GLY A 135 -13.77 -13.22 -13.16
C GLY A 135 -14.36 -11.92 -12.64
N GLU A 136 -15.55 -11.99 -12.03
CA GLU A 136 -16.26 -10.80 -11.53
C GLU A 136 -15.49 -10.03 -10.44
N GLU A 137 -14.67 -10.70 -9.64
CA GLU A 137 -13.85 -10.01 -8.63
C GLU A 137 -12.79 -9.12 -9.29
N LEU A 138 -12.20 -9.59 -10.41
CA LEU A 138 -11.27 -8.76 -11.17
C LEU A 138 -11.97 -7.50 -11.69
N GLU A 139 -13.12 -7.65 -12.34
CA GLU A 139 -13.85 -6.51 -12.91
C GLU A 139 -14.30 -5.51 -11.83
N ARG A 140 -14.80 -5.99 -10.68
CA ARG A 140 -15.11 -5.11 -9.54
C ARG A 140 -13.90 -4.34 -9.02
N GLN A 141 -12.74 -5.00 -8.91
CA GLN A 141 -11.53 -4.34 -8.43
C GLN A 141 -10.94 -3.37 -9.47
N VAL A 142 -11.11 -3.65 -10.76
CA VAL A 142 -10.76 -2.72 -11.85
C VAL A 142 -11.63 -1.47 -11.75
N GLU A 143 -12.95 -1.61 -11.66
CA GLU A 143 -13.89 -0.50 -11.51
C GLU A 143 -13.56 0.35 -10.27
N ALA A 144 -13.41 -0.30 -9.11
CA ALA A 144 -13.04 0.38 -7.88
C ALA A 144 -11.69 1.10 -7.97
N ARG A 145 -10.71 0.56 -8.71
CA ARG A 145 -9.39 1.18 -8.88
C ARG A 145 -9.44 2.37 -9.84
N VAL A 146 -10.16 2.23 -10.95
CA VAL A 146 -10.29 3.26 -11.98
C VAL A 146 -11.13 4.44 -11.49
N GLY A 147 -12.20 4.20 -10.73
CA GLY A 147 -13.03 5.26 -10.15
C GLY A 147 -12.25 6.24 -9.28
N ARG A 148 -11.11 5.82 -8.72
CA ARG A 148 -10.26 6.71 -7.91
C ARG A 148 -9.58 7.82 -8.70
N ARG A 149 -9.48 7.69 -10.03
CA ARG A 149 -8.93 8.76 -10.87
C ARG A 149 -9.71 10.06 -10.74
N GLU A 150 -11.00 9.98 -10.37
CA GLU A 150 -11.86 11.12 -10.12
C GLU A 150 -11.29 12.05 -9.03
N VAL A 151 -10.44 11.55 -8.12
CA VAL A 151 -9.72 12.39 -7.14
C VAL A 151 -8.84 13.44 -7.83
N LEU A 152 -8.32 13.15 -9.02
CA LEU A 152 -7.49 14.07 -9.81
C LEU A 152 -8.32 14.86 -10.84
N GLU A 153 -9.65 14.87 -10.70
CA GLU A 153 -10.59 15.52 -11.60
C GLU A 153 -11.43 16.56 -10.84
N GLY A 154 -11.70 17.70 -11.48
CA GLY A 154 -12.49 18.79 -10.88
C GLY A 154 -11.66 20.00 -10.44
N GLU A 155 -12.37 21.09 -10.09
CA GLU A 155 -11.76 22.37 -9.70
C GLU A 155 -11.07 22.31 -8.33
N ASP A 156 -11.58 21.46 -7.43
CA ASP A 156 -11.05 21.26 -6.07
C ASP A 156 -10.08 20.07 -5.96
N ALA A 157 -9.55 19.57 -7.09
CA ALA A 157 -8.62 18.45 -7.08
C ALA A 157 -7.34 18.80 -6.27
N PRO A 158 -6.94 17.97 -5.30
CA PRO A 158 -5.78 18.25 -4.46
C PRO A 158 -4.49 18.21 -5.30
N PRO A 159 -3.48 19.05 -4.98
CA PRO A 159 -2.18 18.97 -5.62
C PRO A 159 -1.58 17.58 -5.48
N PHE A 160 -1.28 16.96 -6.62
CA PHE A 160 -0.77 15.60 -6.73
C PHE A 160 0.61 15.61 -7.38
N ARG A 161 1.62 15.11 -6.68
CA ARG A 161 2.95 14.85 -7.25
C ARG A 161 3.22 13.37 -7.29
N THR A 162 3.75 12.88 -8.40
CA THR A 162 4.32 11.54 -8.44
C THR A 162 5.75 11.58 -8.95
N ILE A 163 6.57 10.67 -8.43
CA ILE A 163 7.87 10.32 -8.98
C ILE A 163 7.78 8.86 -9.39
N LEU A 164 7.98 8.60 -10.69
CA LEU A 164 7.97 7.27 -11.26
C LEU A 164 9.41 6.85 -11.53
N SER A 165 9.84 5.72 -10.97
CA SER A 165 11.06 5.08 -11.47
C SER A 165 10.90 4.77 -12.95
N GLU A 166 11.96 4.95 -13.73
CA GLU A 166 12.00 4.56 -15.14
C GLU A 166 11.57 3.09 -15.36
N ALA A 167 11.74 2.22 -14.35
CA ALA A 167 11.26 0.84 -14.38
C ALA A 167 9.74 0.72 -14.60
N VAL A 168 8.94 1.64 -14.05
CA VAL A 168 7.49 1.69 -14.24
C VAL A 168 7.13 1.85 -15.72
N LEU A 169 7.89 2.68 -16.44
CA LEU A 169 7.65 2.99 -17.86
C LEU A 169 8.31 1.97 -18.81
N ARG A 170 9.24 1.16 -18.31
CA ARG A 170 9.85 0.07 -19.08
C ARG A 170 9.17 -1.28 -18.89
N THR A 171 8.38 -1.45 -17.83
CA THR A 171 7.60 -2.67 -17.57
C THR A 171 6.26 -2.59 -18.32
N ARG A 172 6.32 -2.90 -19.62
CA ARG A 172 5.17 -2.77 -20.52
C ARG A 172 4.06 -3.78 -20.19
N LEU A 173 2.81 -3.38 -20.40
CA LEU A 173 1.69 -4.32 -20.45
C LEU A 173 1.84 -5.29 -21.63
N ARG A 174 1.23 -6.47 -21.50
CA ARG A 174 1.20 -7.48 -22.57
C ARG A 174 0.34 -7.01 -23.74
N ALA A 175 -0.81 -6.39 -23.46
CA ALA A 175 -1.63 -5.79 -24.50
C ALA A 175 -1.03 -4.43 -24.92
N ARG A 176 -0.49 -4.38 -26.15
CA ARG A 176 0.15 -3.17 -26.70
C ARG A 176 -0.79 -1.98 -26.77
N GLY A 177 -2.03 -2.19 -27.20
CA GLY A 177 -3.06 -1.15 -27.22
C GLY A 177 -3.32 -0.56 -25.84
N ALA A 178 -3.46 -1.40 -24.81
CA ALA A 178 -3.63 -0.95 -23.43
C ALA A 178 -2.40 -0.21 -22.90
N TRP A 179 -1.20 -0.61 -23.31
CA TRP A 179 0.03 0.09 -22.94
C TRP A 179 0.15 1.46 -23.60
N ARG A 180 -0.22 1.55 -24.89
CA ARG A 180 -0.28 2.82 -25.62
C ARG A 180 -1.28 3.78 -24.95
N GLU A 181 -2.50 3.31 -24.70
CA GLU A 181 -3.55 4.06 -23.99
C GLU A 181 -3.05 4.53 -22.62
N GLN A 182 -2.34 3.68 -21.88
CA GLN A 182 -1.75 4.03 -20.59
C GLN A 182 -0.73 5.18 -20.68
N LEU A 183 0.18 5.13 -21.65
CA LEU A 183 1.18 6.19 -21.83
C LEU A 183 0.56 7.48 -22.35
N GLU A 184 -0.43 7.41 -23.24
CA GLU A 184 -1.22 8.57 -23.69
C GLU A 184 -1.96 9.23 -22.52
N TYR A 185 -2.64 8.44 -21.70
CA TYR A 185 -3.31 8.92 -20.49
C TYR A 185 -2.33 9.60 -19.53
N LEU A 186 -1.18 8.96 -19.27
CA LEU A 186 -0.16 9.52 -18.37
C LEU A 186 0.42 10.84 -18.92
N ALA A 187 0.69 10.92 -20.23
CA ALA A 187 1.18 12.14 -20.87
C ALA A 187 0.17 13.29 -20.79
N GLY A 188 -1.14 13.00 -20.93
CA GLY A 188 -2.22 13.97 -20.79
C GLY A 188 -2.44 14.40 -19.33
N VAL A 189 -2.36 13.46 -18.37
CA VAL A 189 -2.47 13.78 -16.94
C VAL A 189 -1.32 14.68 -16.47
N ALA A 190 -0.12 14.50 -17.02
CA ALA A 190 1.03 15.35 -16.70
C ALA A 190 0.86 16.83 -17.13
N GLU A 191 -0.15 17.16 -17.95
CA GLU A 191 -0.48 18.54 -18.33
C GLU A 191 -1.57 19.17 -17.47
N ARG A 192 -2.24 18.38 -16.62
CA ARG A 192 -3.35 18.87 -15.78
C ARG A 192 -2.82 19.85 -14.72
N PRO A 193 -3.51 20.98 -14.47
CA PRO A 193 -3.20 21.84 -13.34
C PRO A 193 -3.22 21.04 -12.02
N GLY A 194 -2.29 21.34 -11.12
CA GLY A 194 -2.18 20.64 -9.84
C GLY A 194 -1.52 19.26 -9.90
N VAL A 195 -1.26 18.71 -11.09
CA VAL A 195 -0.52 17.45 -11.26
C VAL A 195 0.94 17.71 -11.62
N THR A 196 1.86 17.02 -10.95
CA THR A 196 3.29 17.04 -11.28
C THR A 196 3.82 15.62 -11.40
N VAL A 197 4.33 15.25 -12.57
CA VAL A 197 4.91 13.94 -12.84
C VAL A 197 6.41 14.08 -13.04
N HIS A 198 7.19 13.36 -12.22
CA HIS A 198 8.62 13.20 -12.38
C HIS A 198 8.95 11.77 -12.83
N VAL A 199 10.02 11.62 -13.60
CA VAL A 199 10.64 10.33 -13.92
C VAL A 199 12.03 10.30 -13.27
N LEU A 200 12.29 9.30 -12.45
CA LEU A 200 13.61 9.02 -11.90
C LEU A 200 14.35 8.09 -12.88
N PRO A 201 15.37 8.58 -13.60
CA PRO A 201 16.07 7.77 -14.60
C PRO A 201 16.97 6.72 -13.96
N PHE A 202 17.25 5.63 -14.68
CA PHE A 202 18.24 4.63 -14.26
C PHE A 202 19.65 5.20 -14.09
N SER A 203 19.96 6.30 -14.76
CA SER A 203 21.23 7.01 -14.61
C SER A 203 21.37 7.78 -13.29
N ALA A 204 20.32 7.88 -12.47
CA ALA A 204 20.36 8.56 -11.17
C ALA A 204 21.28 7.87 -10.15
N GLY A 205 21.60 6.58 -10.36
CA GLY A 205 22.38 5.78 -9.41
C GLY A 205 21.51 5.28 -8.24
N PRO A 206 22.15 4.83 -7.13
CA PRO A 206 21.42 4.36 -5.95
C PRO A 206 20.60 5.48 -5.30
N TYR A 207 19.38 5.15 -4.88
CA TYR A 207 18.46 6.07 -4.23
C TYR A 207 17.72 5.40 -3.07
N GLY A 208 17.24 6.17 -2.10
CA GLY A 208 16.40 5.64 -1.03
C GLY A 208 15.01 5.24 -1.54
N LEU A 209 14.32 4.33 -0.84
CA LEU A 209 13.01 3.79 -1.24
C LEU A 209 13.02 2.84 -2.45
N ASP A 210 14.19 2.41 -2.91
CA ASP A 210 14.38 1.48 -4.04
C ASP A 210 13.59 0.17 -3.98
N SER A 211 13.20 -0.28 -2.78
CA SER A 211 12.43 -1.51 -2.56
C SER A 211 10.94 -1.31 -2.29
N THR A 212 10.46 -0.08 -2.17
CA THR A 212 9.16 0.19 -1.53
C THR A 212 8.44 1.39 -2.16
N ASP A 213 7.20 1.19 -2.60
CA ASP A 213 6.33 2.28 -3.01
C ASP A 213 5.90 3.08 -1.77
N VAL A 214 5.89 4.42 -1.87
CA VAL A 214 5.56 5.30 -0.73
C VAL A 214 4.60 6.40 -1.15
N TRP A 215 3.45 6.47 -0.50
CA TRP A 215 2.35 7.37 -0.84
C TRP A 215 2.05 8.24 0.39
N PHE A 216 2.31 9.53 0.30
CA PHE A 216 2.04 10.49 1.36
C PHE A 216 0.72 11.20 1.13
N LEU A 217 -0.04 11.38 2.21
CA LEU A 217 -1.28 12.14 2.23
C LEU A 217 -1.16 13.24 3.27
N ARG A 218 -1.28 14.50 2.85
CA ARG A 218 -1.42 15.63 3.76
C ARG A 218 -2.90 15.83 4.08
N MET A 219 -3.25 15.68 5.34
CA MET A 219 -4.62 15.86 5.84
C MET A 219 -4.91 17.31 6.17
N SER A 220 -6.20 17.65 6.30
CA SER A 220 -6.63 18.92 6.87
C SER A 220 -6.07 19.05 8.30
N GLY A 221 -5.52 20.23 8.63
CA GLY A 221 -4.80 20.47 9.89
C GLY A 221 -3.29 20.20 9.84
N GLY A 222 -2.74 19.77 8.69
CA GLY A 222 -1.30 19.73 8.44
C GLY A 222 -0.61 18.41 8.81
N LEU A 223 -1.32 17.46 9.43
CA LEU A 223 -0.84 16.11 9.65
C LEU A 223 -0.51 15.44 8.31
N THR A 224 0.65 14.78 8.22
CA THR A 224 0.99 13.96 7.06
C THR A 224 1.05 12.50 7.49
N VAL A 225 0.41 11.63 6.71
CA VAL A 225 0.49 10.18 6.87
C VAL A 225 1.19 9.59 5.66
N ALA A 226 1.87 8.47 5.84
CA ALA A 226 2.50 7.73 4.75
C ALA A 226 1.90 6.34 4.64
N TYR A 227 1.77 5.84 3.43
CA TYR A 227 1.45 4.45 3.15
C TYR A 227 2.60 3.84 2.38
N THR A 228 3.08 2.69 2.85
CA THR A 228 4.14 1.94 2.18
C THR A 228 3.63 0.57 1.82
N GLU A 229 3.89 0.11 0.60
CA GLU A 229 3.50 -1.24 0.17
C GLU A 229 4.65 -2.03 -0.46
N ASN A 230 4.57 -3.35 -0.26
CA ASN A 230 5.32 -4.35 -0.99
C ASN A 230 4.36 -5.44 -1.48
N ALA A 231 4.88 -6.47 -2.15
CA ALA A 231 4.09 -7.54 -2.76
C ALA A 231 3.13 -8.29 -1.79
N HIS A 232 3.35 -8.20 -0.48
CA HIS A 232 2.60 -8.97 0.52
C HIS A 232 1.94 -8.12 1.61
N ARG A 233 2.42 -6.91 1.85
CA ARG A 233 1.98 -6.07 2.97
C ARG A 233 1.97 -4.59 2.59
N GLY A 234 0.94 -3.92 3.08
CA GLY A 234 0.82 -2.46 3.10
C GLY A 234 0.75 -1.97 4.53
N GLU A 235 1.35 -0.84 4.80
CA GLU A 235 1.43 -0.25 6.14
C GLU A 235 1.10 1.23 6.09
N LEU A 236 0.10 1.63 6.87
CA LEU A 236 -0.23 3.03 7.12
C LEU A 236 0.57 3.52 8.34
N ILE A 237 1.40 4.52 8.11
CA ILE A 237 2.35 5.09 9.07
C ILE A 237 1.87 6.50 9.43
N GLN A 238 1.65 6.74 10.72
CA GLN A 238 1.17 8.01 11.28
C GLN A 238 2.10 8.58 12.36
N GLU A 239 3.17 7.86 12.70
CA GLU A 239 4.17 8.32 13.66
C GLU A 239 5.06 9.37 13.00
N ASP A 240 5.03 10.60 13.51
CA ASP A 240 5.72 11.77 12.93
C ASP A 240 7.17 11.49 12.57
N GLY A 241 7.96 10.93 13.49
CA GLY A 241 9.37 10.64 13.25
C GLY A 241 9.62 9.61 12.13
N SER A 242 8.68 8.68 11.94
CA SER A 242 8.75 7.68 10.86
C SER A 242 8.31 8.28 9.52
N VAL A 243 7.27 9.12 9.51
CA VAL A 243 6.84 9.88 8.32
C VAL A 243 7.93 10.84 7.86
N GLU A 244 8.56 11.59 8.75
CA GLU A 244 9.65 12.53 8.42
C GLU A 244 10.83 11.84 7.75
N ARG A 245 11.22 10.64 8.21
CA ARG A 245 12.31 9.88 7.58
C ARG A 245 11.98 9.51 6.14
N LEU A 246 10.75 9.07 5.89
CA LEU A 246 10.29 8.76 4.54
C LEU A 246 10.22 10.01 3.67
N GLN A 247 9.76 11.14 4.21
CA GLN A 247 9.70 12.42 3.48
C GLN A 247 11.09 12.91 3.05
N ARG A 248 12.09 12.83 3.95
CA ARG A 248 13.48 13.18 3.60
C ARG A 248 14.02 12.30 2.47
N ALA A 249 13.71 11.00 2.50
CA ALA A 249 14.09 10.08 1.42
C ALA A 249 13.38 10.44 0.11
N TYR A 250 12.08 10.74 0.16
CA TYR A 250 11.30 11.19 -1.00
C TYR A 250 11.85 12.48 -1.63
N ASP A 251 12.20 13.47 -0.80
CA ASP A 251 12.79 14.72 -1.30
C ASP A 251 14.15 14.49 -1.96
N ALA A 252 15.01 13.64 -1.38
CA ALA A 252 16.28 13.27 -2.00
C ALA A 252 16.06 12.54 -3.34
N VAL A 253 15.08 11.66 -3.43
CA VAL A 253 14.69 11.00 -4.69
C VAL A 253 14.22 12.01 -5.73
N ARG A 254 13.41 13.00 -5.32
CA ARG A 254 12.94 14.07 -6.21
C ARG A 254 14.08 14.88 -6.79
N ASP A 255 15.08 15.22 -5.98
CA ASP A 255 16.21 16.06 -6.40
C ASP A 255 17.11 15.36 -7.44
N MET A 256 16.99 14.03 -7.59
CA MET A 256 17.65 13.25 -8.65
C MET A 256 16.76 12.97 -9.87
N ALA A 257 15.46 13.26 -9.78
CA ALA A 257 14.52 12.98 -10.85
C ALA A 257 14.58 14.05 -11.95
N MET A 258 14.16 13.67 -13.16
CA MET A 258 13.99 14.62 -14.25
C MET A 258 13.01 15.74 -13.88
N SER A 259 13.18 16.92 -14.48
CA SER A 259 12.16 17.97 -14.39
C SER A 259 10.82 17.49 -14.96
N PRO A 260 9.67 18.09 -14.61
CA PRO A 260 8.38 17.68 -15.16
C PRO A 260 8.32 17.72 -16.69
N ALA A 261 8.97 18.71 -17.31
CA ALA A 261 9.03 18.84 -18.77
C ALA A 261 9.84 17.70 -19.42
N GLU A 262 11.01 17.37 -18.85
CA GLU A 262 11.84 16.25 -19.32
C GLU A 262 11.15 14.90 -19.09
N SER A 263 10.47 14.75 -17.96
CA SER A 263 9.67 13.57 -17.61
C SER A 263 8.57 13.33 -18.63
N ARG A 264 7.82 14.38 -19.00
CA ARG A 264 6.80 14.29 -20.06
C ARG A 264 7.41 13.92 -21.40
N LYS A 265 8.55 14.52 -21.77
CA LYS A 265 9.28 14.15 -23.00
C LYS A 265 9.71 12.68 -22.98
N PHE A 266 10.17 12.18 -21.84
CA PHE A 266 10.51 10.78 -21.66
C PHE A 266 9.31 9.86 -21.85
N ILE A 267 8.15 10.19 -21.27
CA ILE A 267 6.90 9.44 -21.43
C ILE A 267 6.46 9.39 -22.91
N LEU A 268 6.50 10.53 -23.61
CA LEU A 268 6.17 10.60 -25.04
C LEU A 268 7.14 9.77 -25.89
N ARG A 269 8.43 9.76 -25.57
CA ARG A 269 9.39 8.88 -26.22
C ARG A 269 9.06 7.40 -25.99
N MET A 270 8.67 7.02 -24.76
CA MET A 270 8.24 5.64 -24.49
C MET A 270 7.00 5.26 -25.30
N LEU A 271 6.09 6.20 -25.55
CA LEU A 271 4.90 6.04 -26.38
C LEU A 271 5.26 5.82 -27.86
N GLU A 272 6.23 6.57 -28.38
CA GLU A 272 6.77 6.40 -29.75
C GLU A 272 7.46 5.03 -29.93
N GLU A 273 8.12 4.53 -28.88
CA GLU A 273 8.79 3.22 -28.87
C GLU A 273 7.82 2.02 -28.74
N VAL A 274 6.52 2.25 -28.55
CA VAL A 274 5.51 1.18 -28.58
C VAL A 274 5.29 0.77 -30.04
N PRO A 275 5.56 -0.50 -30.42
CA PRO A 275 5.30 -0.96 -31.78
C PRO A 275 3.82 -0.77 -32.15
N CYS A 276 3.54 -0.31 -33.37
CA CYS A 276 2.19 -0.38 -33.92
C CYS A 276 1.75 -1.85 -33.98
N ASP A 277 0.47 -2.11 -33.75
CA ASP A 277 -0.06 -3.44 -34.04
C ASP A 277 0.11 -3.72 -35.55
N PRO A 278 0.50 -4.94 -35.95
CA PRO A 278 0.47 -5.28 -37.35
C PRO A 278 -0.96 -5.05 -37.84
N THR A 279 -1.11 -4.25 -38.90
CA THR A 279 -2.38 -4.10 -39.60
C THR A 279 -2.94 -5.50 -39.85
N PRO A 280 -4.20 -5.79 -39.48
CA PRO A 280 -4.78 -7.09 -39.79
C PRO A 280 -4.70 -7.25 -41.30
N SER A 281 -3.89 -8.22 -41.74
CA SER A 281 -3.81 -8.64 -43.13
C SER A 281 -5.24 -8.95 -43.56
N THR A 282 -5.81 -8.07 -44.38
CA THR A 282 -7.14 -8.27 -44.94
C THR A 282 -7.07 -9.54 -45.80
N PRO A 283 -7.95 -10.52 -45.59
CA PRO A 283 -7.95 -11.75 -46.39
C PRO A 283 -8.27 -11.49 -47.86
#